data_AF-A0A433EN40-F1
#
_entry.id   AF-A0A433EN40-F1
#
_cell.length_a   1.000
_cell.length_b   1.000
_cell.length_c   1.000
_cell.angle_alpha   90.00
_cell.angle_beta   90.00
_cell.angle_gamma   90.00
#
_symmetry.space_group_name_H-M   'P 1'
#
loop_
_entity.id
_entity.type
_entity.pdbx_description
1 polymer ?
#
loop_
_entity_poly.entity_id
_entity_poly.type
_entity_poly.pdbx_seq_one_letter_code
_entity_poly.pdbx_strand_id
1 'polypeptide(L)' 'MKFLKSVMERKKIIMKMISFCNKKGGVGKTTLCKNIAYKFALDNKRVLVIDLDSQGTITLEL' A
#
# COMPACT_ATOMS: atom_id res chain seq x y z
N MET A 1 3.11 -35.29 11.98
CA MET A 1 2.15 -34.84 10.93
C MET A 1 1.57 -33.42 11.12
N LYS A 2 1.32 -32.91 12.34
CA LYS A 2 0.76 -31.55 12.56
C LYS A 2 1.62 -30.40 11.99
N PHE A 3 2.95 -30.50 12.11
CA PHE A 3 3.88 -29.50 11.59
C PHE A 3 3.77 -29.33 10.06
N LEU A 4 3.75 -30.44 9.32
CA LEU A 4 3.61 -30.44 7.86
C LEU A 4 2.28 -29.83 7.40
N LYS A 5 1.16 -30.15 8.08
CA LYS A 5 -0.14 -29.51 7.80
C LYS A 5 -0.11 -28.00 7.97
N SER A 6 0.50 -27.48 9.05
CA SER A 6 0.62 -26.04 9.30
C SER A 6 1.43 -25.29 8.23
N VAL A 7 2.41 -25.95 7.60
CA VAL A 7 3.21 -25.37 6.51
C VAL A 7 2.41 -25.33 5.20
N MET A 8 1.57 -26.34 4.96
CA MET A 8 0.74 -26.46 3.76
C MET A 8 -0.52 -25.58 3.81
N GLU A 9 -1.10 -25.36 4.99
CA GLU A 9 -2.24 -24.46 5.20
C GLU A 9 -1.79 -22.99 5.37
N ARG A 10 -1.15 -22.42 4.35
CA ARG A 10 -0.97 -20.95 4.33
C ARG A 10 -2.34 -20.30 4.12
N LYS A 11 -2.88 -19.70 5.18
CA LYS A 11 -4.07 -18.85 5.12
C LYS A 11 -3.86 -17.78 4.03
N LYS A 12 -4.79 -17.68 3.07
CA LYS A 12 -4.79 -16.62 2.07
C LYS A 12 -5.00 -15.28 2.79
N ILE A 13 -3.96 -14.45 2.83
CA ILE A 13 -4.06 -13.09 3.35
C ILE A 13 -4.57 -12.20 2.22
N ILE A 14 -5.79 -11.68 2.35
CA ILE A 14 -6.34 -10.70 1.41
C ILE A 14 -6.04 -9.31 1.97
N MET A 15 -5.09 -8.61 1.34
CA MET A 15 -4.83 -7.19 1.65
C MET A 15 -5.82 -6.31 0.89
N LYS A 16 -6.41 -5.30 1.55
CA LYS A 16 -7.21 -4.29 0.87
C LYS A 16 -6.27 -3.41 0.03
N MET A 17 -6.59 -3.22 -1.26
CA MET A 17 -5.83 -2.37 -2.17
C MET A 17 -6.64 -1.13 -2.54
N ILE A 18 -5.97 0.01 -2.56
CA ILE A 18 -6.51 1.32 -2.97
C ILE A 18 -5.54 1.90 -4.00
N SER A 19 -6.06 2.39 -5.12
CA SER A 19 -5.25 2.95 -6.21
C SER A 19 -5.69 4.37 -6.53
N PHE A 20 -4.72 5.28 -6.67
CA PHE A 20 -4.94 6.69 -7.00
C PHE A 20 -4.49 6.96 -8.43
N CYS A 21 -5.41 6.83 -9.38
CA CYS A 21 -5.11 6.94 -10.81
C CYS A 21 -5.93 8.04 -11.49
N ASN A 22 -5.25 8.97 -12.15
CA ASN A 22 -5.84 10.02 -12.98
C ASN A 22 -4.81 10.52 -13.99
N LYS A 23 -5.20 10.63 -15.27
CA LYS A 23 -4.34 11.11 -16.36
C LYS A 23 -3.94 12.59 -16.20
N LYS A 24 -4.76 13.40 -15.52
CA LYS A 24 -4.46 14.82 -15.27
C LYS A 24 -3.40 14.97 -14.17
N GLY A 25 -2.36 15.76 -14.45
CA GLY A 25 -1.36 16.18 -13.47
C GLY A 25 -1.92 17.17 -12.44
N GLY A 26 -1.27 17.31 -11.28
CA GLY A 26 -1.61 18.33 -10.28
C GLY A 26 -2.96 18.16 -9.57
N VAL A 27 -3.66 17.04 -9.75
CA VAL A 27 -4.97 16.78 -9.09
C VAL A 27 -4.84 16.20 -7.67
N GLY A 28 -3.63 16.14 -7.11
CA GLY A 28 -3.40 15.67 -5.74
C GLY A 28 -3.32 14.15 -5.53
N LYS A 29 -3.10 13.33 -6.59
CA LYS A 29 -2.99 11.86 -6.47
C LYS A 29 -1.93 11.43 -5.44
N THR A 30 -0.71 11.91 -5.62
CA THR A 30 0.46 11.65 -4.78
C THR A 30 0.21 12.12 -3.35
N THR A 31 -0.27 13.36 -3.21
CA THR A 31 -0.61 13.99 -1.92
C THR A 31 -1.63 13.16 -1.16
N LEU A 32 -2.70 12.72 -1.82
CA LEU A 32 -3.75 11.94 -1.20
C LEU A 32 -3.27 10.53 -0.83
N CYS A 33 -2.52 9.88 -1.73
CA CYS A 33 -1.93 8.56 -1.48
C CYS A 33 -1.04 8.56 -0.23
N LYS A 34 -0.11 9.52 -0.13
CA LYS A 34 0.80 9.69 1.01
C LYS A 34 0.04 9.94 2.31
N ASN A 35 -0.90 10.89 2.33
CA ASN A 35 -1.63 11.24 3.55
C ASN A 35 -2.53 10.10 4.05
N ILE A 36 -3.19 9.38 3.15
CA ILE A 36 -4.00 8.21 3.53
C ILE A 36 -3.13 7.08 4.05
N ALA A 37 -1.99 6.80 3.40
CA ALA A 37 -1.02 5.83 3.88
C ALA A 37 -0.51 6.18 5.28
N TYR A 38 -0.14 7.45 5.50
CA TYR A 38 0.30 7.94 6.80
C TYR A 38 -0.78 7.81 7.87
N LYS A 39 -2.03 8.19 7.56
CA LYS A 39 -3.16 8.03 8.49
C LYS A 39 -3.38 6.57 8.86
N PHE A 40 -3.32 5.65 7.90
CA PHE A 40 -3.43 4.22 8.18
C PHE A 40 -2.28 3.67 9.02
N ALA A 41 -1.06 4.16 8.81
CA ALA A 41 0.07 3.81 9.67
C ALA A 41 -0.16 4.31 11.11
N LEU A 42 -0.64 5.55 11.29
CA LEU A 42 -1.03 6.08 12.61
C LEU A 42 -2.16 5.26 13.27
N ASP A 43 -3.07 4.69 12.47
CA ASP A 43 -4.12 3.78 12.94
C ASP A 43 -3.62 2.34 13.16
N ASN A 44 -2.31 2.16 13.31
CA ASN A 44 -1.62 0.89 13.54
C ASN A 44 -1.92 -0.19 12.47
N LYS A 45 -2.17 0.22 11.21
CA LYS A 45 -2.29 -0.69 10.08
C LYS A 45 -0.93 -0.94 9.46
N ARG A 46 -0.70 -2.16 8.99
CA ARG A 46 0.40 -2.46 8.07
C ARG A 46 0.06 -1.91 6.70
N VAL A 47 0.85 -0.96 6.23
CA VAL A 47 0.65 -0.27 4.95
C VAL A 47 1.84 -0.56 4.05
N LEU A 48 1.57 -0.82 2.77
CA LEU A 48 2.56 -0.84 1.70
C LEU A 48 2.14 0.23 0.70
N VAL A 49 3.06 1.15 0.39
CA VAL A 49 2.88 2.13 -0.68
C VAL A 49 3.71 1.68 -1.87
N ILE A 50 3.10 1.66 -3.05
CA ILE A 50 3.76 1.34 -4.31
C ILE A 50 3.71 2.60 -5.17
N ASP A 51 4.87 3.22 -5.39
CA ASP A 51 5.01 4.35 -6.30
C ASP A 51 5.23 3.82 -7.72
N LEU A 52 4.32 4.15 -8.63
CA LEU A 52 4.37 3.79 -10.04
C LEU A 52 4.50 5.03 -10.94
N ASP A 53 4.85 6.17 -10.38
CA ASP A 53 5.17 7.37 -11.15
C ASP A 53 6.68 7.41 -11.44
N SER A 54 7.05 7.64 -12.70
CA SER A 54 8.45 7.86 -13.12
C SER A 54 9.18 8.93 -12.31
N GLN A 55 8.46 9.91 -11.75
CA GLN A 55 9.03 10.97 -10.94
C GLN A 55 9.36 10.52 -9.50
N GLY A 56 8.80 9.40 -9.04
CA GLY A 56 9.13 8.84 -7.72
C GLY A 56 8.82 9.76 -6.53
N THR A 57 7.87 10.69 -6.68
CA THR A 57 7.62 11.74 -5.67
C THR A 57 7.27 11.16 -4.30
N ILE A 58 6.54 10.03 -4.25
CA ILE A 58 6.24 9.39 -2.96
C ILE A 58 7.53 8.81 -2.38
N THR A 59 8.29 8.06 -3.17
CA THR A 59 9.53 7.43 -2.71
C THR A 59 10.55 8.42 -2.14
N LEU A 60 10.60 9.65 -2.68
CA LEU A 60 11.54 10.69 -2.24
C LEU A 60 11.07 11.46 -1.00
N GLU A 61 9.76 11.57 -0.78
CA GLU A 61 9.21 12.46 0.25
C GLU A 61 8.60 11.74 1.46
N LEU A 62 8.40 10.41 1.41
CA LEU A 62 7.71 9.64 2.46
C LEU A 62 8.56 9.39 3.71
#